data_AF-A0A376KSI2-F1
#
_entry.id   AF-A0A376KSI2-F1
#
_cell.length_a   1.000
_cell.length_b   1.000
_cell.length_c   1.000
_cell.angle_alpha   90.00
_cell.angle_beta   90.00
_cell.angle_gamma   90.00
#
_symmetry.space_group_name_H-M   'P 1'
#
loop_
_entity.id
_entity.type
_entity.pdbx_description
1 polymer ?
#
loop_
_entity_poly.entity_id
_entity_poly.type
_entity_poly.pdbx_seq_one_letter_code
_entity_poly.pdbx_strand_id
1 'polypeptide(L)'
;MGKEYEILLIDDGSSDNSAHMLVEASQAENSHIVSILLNRNYGQHSAIMAGFSHVTGDLIITLDADLQNPPEEIPRLVAKADEGYDVVGTVRQNRQDSWFRKTASKMINRLIQRHHRQSDG
;
A
#
# COMPACT_ATOMS: atom_id res chain seq x y z
N MET A 1 -1.07 11.70 -20.41
CA MET A 1 -2.33 10.97 -20.13
C MET A 1 -3.57 11.85 -20.18
N GLY A 2 -3.49 13.18 -19.99
CA GLY A 2 -4.61 14.09 -20.29
C GLY A 2 -5.90 13.83 -19.48
N LYS A 3 -5.81 13.01 -18.43
CA LYS A 3 -6.89 12.70 -17.50
C LYS A 3 -6.73 13.58 -16.27
N GLU A 4 -7.84 14.14 -15.80
CA GLU A 4 -7.92 14.78 -14.49
C GLU A 4 -7.62 13.74 -13.40
N TYR A 5 -6.97 14.17 -12.32
CA TYR A 5 -6.63 13.29 -11.21
C TYR A 5 -6.65 14.04 -9.88
N GLU A 6 -6.84 13.26 -8.82
CA GLU A 6 -6.69 13.66 -7.43
C GLU A 6 -5.80 12.65 -6.70
N ILE A 7 -5.08 13.11 -5.69
CA ILE A 7 -4.22 12.28 -4.84
C ILE A 7 -4.75 12.38 -3.42
N LEU A 8 -5.40 11.31 -2.96
CA LEU A 8 -5.84 11.20 -1.58
C LEU A 8 -4.67 10.72 -0.72
N LEU A 9 -4.22 11.58 0.19
CA LEU A 9 -3.20 11.25 1.17
C LEU A 9 -3.85 11.11 2.55
N ILE A 10 -3.71 9.93 3.15
CA ILE A 10 -4.46 9.54 4.35
C ILE A 10 -3.48 9.37 5.51
N ASP A 11 -3.61 10.22 6.52
CA ASP A 11 -2.88 10.11 7.78
C ASP A 11 -3.67 9.27 8.78
N ASP A 12 -3.11 8.14 9.19
CA ASP A 12 -3.71 7.24 10.19
C ASP A 12 -3.28 7.59 11.62
N GLY A 13 -3.42 8.87 11.98
CA GLY A 13 -3.11 9.39 13.31
C GLY A 13 -1.60 9.37 13.61
N SER A 14 -0.80 9.93 12.72
CA SER A 14 0.64 10.07 12.93
C SER A 14 0.94 10.98 14.14
N SER A 15 2.01 10.66 14.88
CA SER A 15 2.45 11.43 16.04
C SER A 15 3.54 12.47 15.71
N ASP A 16 3.95 12.57 14.45
CA ASP A 16 4.97 13.48 13.96
C ASP A 16 4.36 14.63 13.13
N ASN A 17 5.17 15.27 12.29
CA ASN A 17 4.73 16.42 11.50
C ASN A 17 3.91 16.05 10.25
N SER A 18 3.64 14.75 10.00
CA SER A 18 3.00 14.27 8.77
C SER A 18 1.65 14.92 8.51
N ALA A 19 0.77 14.98 9.51
CA ALA A 19 -0.55 15.59 9.37
C ALA A 19 -0.48 17.07 8.95
N HIS A 20 0.47 17.83 9.52
CA HIS A 20 0.67 19.24 9.15
C HIS A 20 1.16 19.37 7.71
N MET A 21 2.15 18.56 7.32
CA MET A 21 2.70 18.56 5.95
C MET A 21 1.63 18.22 4.92
N LEU A 22 0.73 17.28 5.24
CA LEU A 22 -0.38 16.91 4.36
C LEU A 22 -1.38 18.04 4.17
N VAL A 23 -1.71 18.77 5.24
CA VAL A 23 -2.58 19.96 5.15
C VAL A 23 -1.90 21.05 4.33
N GLU A 24 -0.62 21.32 4.57
CA GLU A 24 0.12 22.31 3.78
C GLU A 24 0.15 21.95 2.30
N ALA A 25 0.39 20.67 1.98
CA ALA A 25 0.40 20.17 0.61
C ALA A 25 -0.98 20.27 -0.06
N SER A 26 -2.09 20.05 0.67
CA SER A 26 -3.44 20.19 0.12
C SER A 26 -3.87 21.64 -0.10
N GLN A 27 -3.29 22.59 0.64
CA GLN A 27 -3.58 24.03 0.49
C GLN A 27 -2.68 24.74 -0.53
N ALA A 28 -1.69 24.06 -1.11
CA ALA A 28 -0.82 24.64 -2.12
C ALA A 28 -1.61 25.07 -3.38
N GLU A 29 -1.15 26.13 -4.04
CA GLU A 29 -1.77 26.59 -5.28
C GLU A 29 -1.68 25.52 -6.36
N ASN A 30 -2.79 25.24 -7.05
CA ASN A 30 -2.92 24.15 -8.03
C ASN A 30 -2.64 22.76 -7.44
N SER A 31 -2.88 22.56 -6.15
CA SER A 31 -2.76 21.24 -5.53
C SER A 31 -3.83 20.28 -6.05
N HIS A 32 -3.39 19.07 -6.39
CA HIS A 32 -4.26 17.92 -6.66
C HIS A 32 -4.41 17.01 -5.44
N ILE A 33 -3.96 17.46 -4.26
CA ILE A 33 -3.91 16.65 -3.05
C ILE A 33 -5.15 16.88 -2.20
N VAL A 34 -5.78 15.79 -1.79
CA VAL A 34 -6.83 15.77 -0.78
C VAL A 34 -6.25 15.09 0.47
N SER A 35 -6.09 15.87 1.54
CA SER A 35 -5.59 15.35 2.82
C SER A 35 -6.75 14.82 3.68
N ILE A 36 -6.68 13.55 4.10
CA ILE A 36 -7.63 12.91 5.01
C ILE A 36 -6.90 12.57 6.31
N LEU A 37 -7.33 13.16 7.43
CA LEU A 37 -6.70 12.94 8.73
C LEU A 37 -7.62 12.11 9.63
N LEU A 38 -7.16 10.93 10.04
CA LEU A 38 -7.86 10.11 11.03
C LEU A 38 -7.52 10.59 12.44
N ASN A 39 -8.51 10.57 13.34
CA ASN A 39 -8.36 11.12 14.69
C ASN A 39 -7.50 10.27 15.65
N ARG A 40 -7.09 9.06 15.23
CA ARG A 40 -6.14 8.16 15.89
C ARG A 40 -5.75 7.05 14.90
N ASN A 41 -4.78 6.25 15.28
CA ASN A 41 -4.35 5.07 14.51
C ASN A 41 -5.39 3.94 14.57
N TYR A 42 -5.92 3.58 13.40
CA TYR A 42 -6.87 2.48 13.18
C TYR A 42 -6.32 1.35 12.29
N GLY A 43 -5.10 1.51 11.77
CA GLY A 43 -4.43 0.59 10.86
C GLY A 43 -4.73 0.85 9.38
N GLN A 44 -3.84 0.31 8.53
CA GLN A 44 -3.84 0.49 7.07
C GLN A 44 -5.19 0.20 6.39
N HIS A 45 -5.91 -0.85 6.82
CA HIS A 45 -7.20 -1.18 6.22
C HIS A 45 -8.23 -0.06 6.42
N SER A 46 -8.28 0.51 7.62
CA SER A 46 -9.19 1.61 7.95
C SER A 46 -8.85 2.86 7.15
N ALA A 47 -7.56 3.15 6.97
CA ALA A 47 -7.10 4.24 6.11
C ALA A 47 -7.53 4.03 4.65
N ILE A 48 -7.34 2.84 4.08
CA ILE A 48 -7.78 2.53 2.71
C ILE A 48 -9.31 2.69 2.57
N MET A 49 -10.09 2.21 3.54
CA MET A 49 -11.55 2.36 3.51
C MET A 49 -11.99 3.83 3.59
N ALA A 50 -11.30 4.65 4.41
CA ALA A 50 -11.55 6.08 4.47
C ALA A 50 -11.22 6.77 3.14
N GLY A 51 -10.21 6.29 2.41
CA GLY A 51 -9.93 6.74 1.05
C GLY A 51 -11.08 6.42 0.11
N PHE A 52 -11.51 5.16 0.08
CA PHE A 52 -12.61 4.73 -0.78
C PHE A 52 -13.95 5.42 -0.50
N SER A 53 -14.18 5.93 0.71
CA SER A 53 -15.40 6.70 0.99
C SER A 53 -15.37 8.12 0.43
N HIS A 54 -14.20 8.62 0.02
CA HIS A 54 -13.98 9.98 -0.47
C HIS A 54 -13.63 10.06 -1.96
N VAL A 55 -13.19 8.97 -2.60
CA VAL A 55 -12.86 8.96 -4.03
C VAL A 55 -14.10 9.22 -4.89
N THR A 56 -13.91 9.96 -5.97
CA THR A 56 -14.96 10.23 -6.97
C THR A 56 -14.62 9.73 -8.38
N GLY A 57 -13.38 9.30 -8.60
CA GLY A 57 -12.88 8.87 -9.91
C GLY A 57 -13.32 7.45 -10.31
N ASP A 58 -13.40 7.23 -11.62
CA ASP A 58 -13.77 5.95 -12.24
C ASP A 58 -12.66 4.88 -12.14
N LEU A 59 -11.41 5.31 -11.94
CA LEU A 59 -10.25 4.44 -11.78
C LEU A 59 -9.54 4.80 -10.47
N ILE A 60 -9.43 3.81 -9.58
CA ILE A 60 -8.77 3.98 -8.29
C ILE A 60 -7.47 3.19 -8.30
N ILE A 61 -6.37 3.87 -7.95
CA ILE A 61 -5.05 3.26 -7.83
C ILE A 61 -4.58 3.46 -6.40
N THR A 62 -4.34 2.34 -5.70
CA THR A 62 -3.79 2.35 -4.34
C THR A 62 -2.28 2.23 -4.39
N LEU A 63 -1.57 3.10 -3.66
CA LEU A 63 -0.12 3.11 -3.56
C LEU A 63 0.32 3.24 -2.10
N ASP A 64 1.23 2.36 -1.66
CA ASP A 64 1.84 2.47 -0.33
C ASP A 64 2.93 3.57 -0.33
N ALA A 65 3.06 4.28 0.80
CA ALA A 65 4.02 5.39 0.96
C ALA A 65 5.47 4.93 1.20
N ASP A 66 5.74 3.63 1.23
CA ASP A 66 7.05 3.03 1.57
C ASP A 66 8.04 2.95 0.39
N LEU A 67 7.73 3.65 -0.72
CA LEU A 67 8.50 3.70 -1.97
C LEU A 67 8.75 2.32 -2.61
N GLN A 68 8.08 1.27 -2.14
CA GLN A 68 8.20 -0.07 -2.72
C GLN A 68 7.50 -0.15 -4.08
N ASN A 69 6.49 0.69 -4.30
CA ASN A 69 5.74 0.78 -5.53
C ASN A 69 6.01 2.14 -6.19
N PRO A 70 6.81 2.20 -7.27
CA PRO A 70 7.13 3.47 -7.92
C PRO A 70 5.89 4.05 -8.62
N PRO A 71 5.57 5.36 -8.46
CA PRO A 71 4.46 6.01 -9.14
C PRO A 71 4.60 6.00 -10.67
N GLU A 72 5.82 5.81 -11.20
CA GLU A 72 6.11 5.66 -12.63
C GLU A 72 5.41 4.44 -13.27
N GLU A 73 4.91 3.49 -12.47
CA GLU A 73 4.11 2.36 -12.95
C GLU A 73 2.63 2.71 -13.19
N ILE A 74 2.14 3.84 -12.66
CA ILE A 74 0.74 4.27 -12.78
C ILE A 74 0.29 4.31 -14.25
N PRO A 75 1.03 4.90 -15.21
CA PRO A 75 0.62 4.90 -16.61
C PRO A 75 0.43 3.49 -17.19
N ARG A 76 1.22 2.51 -16.74
CA ARG A 76 1.07 1.12 -17.20
C ARG A 76 -0.19 0.48 -16.64
N LEU A 77 -0.50 0.76 -15.37
CA LEU A 77 -1.74 0.30 -14.73
C LEU A 77 -2.99 0.88 -15.41
N VAL A 78 -2.99 2.19 -15.67
CA VAL A 78 -4.10 2.88 -16.36
C VAL A 78 -4.30 2.32 -17.77
N ALA A 79 -3.21 2.15 -18.54
CA ALA A 79 -3.31 1.58 -19.88
C ALA A 79 -3.90 0.17 -19.87
N LYS A 80 -3.56 -0.63 -18.86
CA LYS A 80 -4.12 -1.97 -18.72
C LYS A 80 -5.59 -1.94 -18.28
N ALA A 81 -5.99 -1.03 -17.39
CA ALA A 81 -7.38 -0.86 -17.00
C ALA A 81 -8.25 -0.39 -18.19
N ASP A 82 -7.72 0.50 -19.04
CA ASP A 82 -8.39 0.98 -20.26
C ASP A 82 -8.65 -0.15 -21.29
N GLU A 83 -8.03 -1.34 -21.15
CA GLU A 83 -8.39 -2.54 -21.94
C GLU A 83 -9.73 -3.20 -21.50
N GLY A 84 -10.34 -2.73 -20.40
CA GLY A 84 -11.63 -3.19 -19.89
C GLY A 84 -11.55 -4.20 -18.74
N TYR A 85 -10.44 -4.24 -17.98
CA TYR A 85 -10.32 -5.08 -16.78
C TYR A 85 -10.86 -4.37 -15.55
N ASP A 86 -11.67 -5.06 -14.73
CA ASP A 86 -12.21 -4.50 -13.49
C ASP A 86 -11.15 -4.31 -12.39
N VAL A 87 -10.11 -5.15 -12.40
CA VAL A 87 -9.03 -5.11 -11.40
C VAL A 87 -7.68 -5.39 -12.08
N VAL A 88 -6.70 -4.52 -11.83
CA VAL A 88 -5.32 -4.65 -12.33
C VAL A 88 -4.36 -4.63 -11.15
N GLY A 89 -3.44 -5.60 -11.10
CA GLY A 89 -2.39 -5.67 -10.08
C GLY A 89 -1.00 -5.79 -10.70
N THR A 90 0.01 -5.29 -9.99
CA THR A 90 1.42 -5.52 -10.34
C THR A 90 1.96 -6.74 -9.60
N VAL A 91 2.86 -7.48 -10.25
CA VAL A 91 3.60 -8.58 -9.61
C VAL A 91 5.09 -8.25 -9.70
N ARG A 92 5.78 -8.29 -8.56
CA ARG A 92 7.25 -8.18 -8.52
C ARG A 92 7.87 -9.43 -9.15
N GLN A 93 8.40 -9.28 -10.37
CA GLN A 93 9.03 -10.35 -11.14
C GLN A 93 10.36 -10.85 -10.52
N ASN A 94 11.01 -10.07 -9.64
CA ASN A 94 12.39 -10.36 -9.20
C ASN A 94 12.49 -10.73 -7.70
N ARG A 95 12.04 -11.94 -7.35
CA ARG A 95 12.08 -12.45 -5.97
C ARG A 95 13.16 -13.53 -5.80
N GLN A 96 14.44 -13.15 -5.82
CA GLN A 96 15.55 -14.03 -5.41
C GLN A 96 15.42 -14.50 -3.93
N ASP A 97 14.59 -13.83 -3.12
CA ASP A 97 14.28 -14.24 -1.75
C ASP A 97 13.61 -15.62 -1.63
N SER A 98 12.96 -16.15 -2.69
CA SER A 98 12.21 -17.39 -2.55
C SER A 98 13.10 -18.57 -2.14
N TRP A 99 14.39 -18.59 -2.49
CA TRP A 99 15.28 -19.67 -2.10
C TRP A 99 15.75 -19.52 -0.64
N PHE A 100 16.22 -18.33 -0.25
CA PHE A 100 16.65 -18.03 1.12
C PHE A 100 15.51 -18.13 2.15
N ARG A 101 14.29 -17.73 1.78
CA ARG A 101 13.13 -17.87 2.66
C ARG A 101 12.65 -19.32 2.75
N LYS A 102 12.74 -20.11 1.67
CA LYS A 102 12.45 -21.57 1.71
C LYS A 102 13.46 -22.34 2.57
N THR A 103 14.73 -21.96 2.59
CA THR A 103 15.75 -22.59 3.46
C THR A 103 15.59 -22.16 4.92
N ALA A 104 15.34 -20.88 5.19
CA ALA A 104 15.06 -20.37 6.54
C ALA A 104 13.82 -21.03 7.16
N SER A 105 12.70 -21.10 6.42
CA SER A 105 11.48 -21.77 6.89
C SER A 105 11.69 -23.28 7.13
N LYS A 106 12.51 -23.96 6.30
CA LYS A 106 12.86 -25.38 6.56
C LYS A 106 13.71 -25.55 7.82
N MET A 107 14.59 -24.60 8.14
CA MET A 107 15.44 -24.67 9.32
C MET A 107 14.64 -24.42 10.61
N ILE A 108 13.75 -23.42 10.58
CA ILE A 108 12.83 -23.12 11.68
C ILE A 108 11.85 -24.28 11.91
N ASN A 109 11.24 -24.82 10.85
CA ASN A 109 10.33 -25.96 10.98
C ASN A 109 11.04 -27.23 11.50
N ARG A 110 12.32 -27.45 11.15
CA ARG A 110 13.13 -28.56 11.70
C ARG A 110 13.50 -28.35 13.18
N LEU A 111 13.69 -27.11 13.62
CA LEU A 111 13.90 -26.79 15.03
C LEU A 111 12.63 -27.02 15.85
N ILE A 112 11.47 -26.61 15.32
CA ILE A 112 10.17 -26.82 15.96
C ILE A 112 9.82 -28.33 16.03
N GLN A 113 10.10 -29.11 14.99
CA GLN A 113 9.91 -30.57 15.02
C GLN A 113 10.82 -31.31 16.02
N ARG A 114 11.95 -30.71 16.42
CA ARG A 114 12.85 -31.30 17.42
C ARG A 114 12.41 -31.05 18.86
N HIS A 115 11.52 -30.09 19.11
CA HIS A 115 11.02 -29.80 20.47
C HIS A 115 9.66 -30.45 20.78
N HIS A 116 8.89 -30.89 19.77
CA HIS A 116 7.63 -31.62 19.98
C HIS A 116 7.78 -33.13 20.25
N ARG A 117 9.00 -33.63 20.47
CA ARG A 117 9.26 -35.08 20.65
C ARG A 117 9.81 -35.46 22.04
N GLN A 118 9.66 -34.57 23.04
CA GLN A 118 10.04 -34.83 24.44
C GLN A 118 8.94 -34.51 25.47
N SER A 119 7.67 -34.42 25.04
CA SER A 119 6.53 -34.25 25.97
C SER A 119 5.45 -35.31 25.78
N ASP A 120 5.80 -36.44 25.17
CA ASP A 120 5.05 -37.69 25.23
C ASP A 120 6.08 -38.81 25.45
N GLY A 121 6.38 -39.07 26.72
CA GLY A 121 7.27 -40.10 27.22
C GLY A 121 7.05 -40.29 28.70
#